data_AF-A0A8K0RE07-F1
#
_entry.id   AF-A0A8K0RE07-F1
#
_cell.length_a   1.000
_cell.length_b   1.000
_cell.length_c   1.000
_cell.angle_alpha   90.00
_cell.angle_beta   90.00
_cell.angle_gamma   90.00
#
_symmetry.space_group_name_H-M   'P 1'
#
loop_
_entity.id
_entity.type
_entity.pdbx_description
1 polymer ?
#
loop_
_entity_poly.entity_id
_entity_poly.type
_entity_poly.pdbx_seq_one_letter_code
_entity_poly.pdbx_strand_id
1 'polypeptide(L)'
;MCAAACVSEALLRQQTAARSHDQLRYQSECSPMFHCTLCGAASCVDIHDEPDEIVGRAWLNNVRAILIDGTHYLNPQLSNVAYRNVSRREIPLPRDHGCHTELAMLRWAAPTLLPDGTLPPDSAVSGYIVHENCWKLLLWALYPRSVNIQTLNLFLRSFGTMPECQVVAWGHTYGGLFASNDADNWTIHPRNERGYAVGTRIWEANPFIVENDRIRDQLTSQSSKGSQVQSKCEEQSVASGGPHSLVSGDGQDCFEDLPPELLEIIIMFLPSADVLHAKLASRAMARLQLSKAFWYSRFWPGQDFEYLIEPLLHKAGAITDTQFSDPKTVYDFLSMEPESLVLANRRRIHELLRPIASGLQYFASHEKKFGTTEPSGRALASLWQPELEDEDTARWECAYGELLDSELQPYHFGCRPLFKRLIVLGEDVVAVHVSVLPFHNGVTYVTGLRFCLADDTEETIGYILQGKETVMQTGGVLRGFYVVTSNRGIHGLSILNKGGRIAATAGLKKEFGGRRLGWGESVRKVKAYFDGMKMVYLAVPSYIHNGTGPYSLWKQARQYLEIASLPKSLS
;
A
#
# COMPACT_ATOMS: atom_id res chain seq x y z
N MET A 1 54.21 -8.88 -16.88
CA MET A 1 52.73 -8.85 -16.96
C MET A 1 52.04 -8.79 -15.59
N CYS A 2 52.63 -9.25 -14.47
CA CYS A 2 52.01 -9.09 -13.14
C CYS A 2 52.12 -7.69 -12.51
N ALA A 3 53.10 -6.85 -12.88
CA ALA A 3 53.25 -5.52 -12.30
C ALA A 3 52.26 -4.46 -12.83
N ALA A 4 51.76 -4.62 -14.06
CA ALA A 4 50.81 -3.69 -14.67
C ALA A 4 49.38 -3.85 -14.12
N ALA A 5 49.02 -5.05 -13.65
CA ALA A 5 47.71 -5.33 -13.07
C ALA A 5 47.54 -4.69 -11.68
N CYS A 6 48.56 -4.71 -10.83
CA CYS A 6 48.49 -4.09 -9.49
C CYS A 6 48.40 -2.55 -9.53
N VAL A 7 49.05 -1.90 -10.51
CA VAL A 7 48.99 -0.44 -10.65
C VAL A 7 47.61 0.01 -11.13
N SER A 8 46.97 -0.76 -12.03
CA SER A 8 45.60 -0.50 -12.49
C SER A 8 44.57 -0.62 -11.37
N GLU A 9 44.74 -1.59 -10.46
CA GLU A 9 43.80 -1.82 -9.35
C GLU A 9 43.95 -0.75 -8.26
N ALA A 10 45.17 -0.28 -7.99
CA ALA A 10 45.44 0.81 -7.06
C ALA A 10 44.90 2.16 -7.56
N LEU A 11 45.01 2.44 -8.87
CA LEU A 11 44.45 3.66 -9.47
C LEU A 11 42.91 3.63 -9.46
N LEU A 12 42.30 2.47 -9.70
CA LEU A 12 40.85 2.29 -9.65
C LEU A 12 40.30 2.45 -8.22
N ARG A 13 41.05 1.98 -7.21
CA ARG A 13 40.74 2.18 -5.77
C ARG A 13 40.91 3.63 -5.32
N GLN A 14 41.92 4.35 -5.82
CA GLN A 14 42.07 5.78 -5.54
C GLN A 14 40.99 6.63 -6.23
N GLN A 15 40.58 6.29 -7.46
CA GLN A 15 39.49 7.00 -8.16
C GLN A 15 38.11 6.73 -7.54
N THR A 16 37.87 5.54 -6.97
CA THR A 16 36.64 5.23 -6.22
C THR A 16 36.63 5.89 -4.84
N ALA A 17 37.77 5.97 -4.15
CA ALA A 17 37.89 6.68 -2.88
C ALA A 17 37.78 8.21 -3.03
N ALA A 18 38.30 8.80 -4.11
CA ALA A 18 38.13 10.23 -4.39
C ALA A 18 36.66 10.58 -4.73
N ARG A 19 35.97 9.70 -5.49
CA ARG A 19 34.53 9.86 -5.79
C ARG A 19 33.63 9.70 -4.55
N SER A 20 33.98 8.81 -3.61
CA SER A 20 33.24 8.68 -2.35
C SER A 20 33.46 9.89 -1.44
N HIS A 21 34.66 10.48 -1.43
CA HIS A 21 34.97 11.65 -0.62
C HIS A 21 34.28 12.93 -1.12
N ASP A 22 34.14 13.10 -2.43
CA ASP A 22 33.39 14.22 -3.03
C ASP A 22 31.87 14.04 -2.94
N GLN A 23 31.36 12.80 -3.03
CA GLN A 23 29.93 12.50 -2.77
C GLN A 23 29.55 12.74 -1.30
N LEU A 24 30.42 12.39 -0.35
CA LEU A 24 30.22 12.65 1.08
C LEU A 24 30.29 14.15 1.40
N ARG A 25 31.13 14.93 0.71
CA ARG A 25 31.16 16.39 0.87
C ARG A 25 29.89 17.06 0.30
N TYR A 26 29.41 16.63 -0.87
CA TYR A 26 28.19 17.20 -1.46
C TYR A 26 26.92 16.85 -0.64
N GLN A 27 26.89 15.70 0.03
CA GLN A 27 25.81 15.33 0.96
C GLN A 27 25.84 16.10 2.29
N SER A 28 26.97 16.72 2.66
CA SER A 28 27.10 17.44 3.94
C SER A 28 26.56 18.87 3.91
N GLU A 29 26.30 19.43 2.72
CA GLU A 29 25.82 20.82 2.56
C GLU A 29 24.34 20.94 2.15
N CYS A 30 23.70 19.87 1.65
CA CYS A 30 22.27 19.87 1.37
C CYS A 30 21.43 19.59 2.63
N SER A 31 20.46 20.45 2.92
CA SER A 31 19.40 20.16 3.91
C SER A 31 18.73 18.82 3.60
N PRO A 32 18.37 18.00 4.61
CA PRO A 32 17.76 16.68 4.38
C PRO A 32 16.50 16.83 3.52
N MET A 33 16.46 16.17 2.36
CA MET A 33 15.28 16.15 1.49
C MET A 33 14.27 15.13 2.03
N PHE A 34 13.13 15.61 2.51
CA PHE A 34 12.01 14.74 2.88
C PHE A 34 11.20 14.36 1.66
N HIS A 35 10.86 13.07 1.57
CA HIS A 35 10.00 12.54 0.52
C HIS A 35 8.62 12.20 1.09
N CYS A 36 7.58 12.48 0.31
CA CYS A 36 6.23 12.03 0.65
C CYS A 36 6.18 10.51 0.61
N THR A 37 5.78 9.88 1.71
CA THR A 37 5.72 8.41 1.79
C THR A 37 4.70 7.79 0.83
N LEU A 38 3.70 8.56 0.38
CA LEU A 38 2.66 8.08 -0.53
C LEU A 38 3.06 8.18 -2.02
N CYS A 39 3.73 9.26 -2.43
CA CYS A 39 4.05 9.47 -3.85
C CYS A 39 5.56 9.47 -4.17
N GLY A 40 6.42 9.44 -3.16
CA GLY A 40 7.87 9.39 -3.29
C GLY A 40 8.51 10.68 -3.80
N ALA A 41 7.74 11.72 -4.15
CA ALA A 41 8.29 13.00 -4.56
C ALA A 41 8.82 13.78 -3.34
N ALA A 42 9.94 14.47 -3.53
CA ALA A 42 10.56 15.28 -2.49
C ALA A 42 9.81 16.61 -2.32
N SER A 43 9.68 17.07 -1.08
CA SER A 43 9.46 18.49 -0.80
C SER A 43 10.81 19.20 -0.91
N CYS A 44 10.86 20.43 -1.45
CA CYS A 44 12.04 21.23 -1.78
C CYS A 44 12.28 21.34 -3.30
N VAL A 45 11.69 22.36 -3.91
CA VAL A 45 12.21 22.94 -5.14
C VAL A 45 12.54 24.40 -4.85
N ASP A 46 13.75 24.83 -5.19
CA ASP A 46 14.27 26.17 -4.87
C ASP A 46 13.33 27.27 -5.36
N ILE A 47 13.11 28.28 -4.51
CA ILE A 47 12.31 29.50 -4.81
C ILE A 47 13.21 30.54 -5.51
N HIS A 48 14.36 30.13 -6.05
CA HIS A 48 15.26 31.02 -6.78
C HIS A 48 14.95 31.09 -8.28
N ASP A 49 14.00 30.29 -8.78
CA ASP A 49 13.52 30.34 -10.16
C ASP A 49 12.39 31.37 -10.32
N GLU A 50 12.22 31.88 -11.55
CA GLU A 50 11.27 32.93 -11.93
C GLU A 50 9.81 32.69 -11.46
N PRO A 51 9.04 33.75 -11.13
CA PRO A 51 7.70 33.68 -10.51
C PRO A 51 6.67 32.77 -11.22
N ASP A 52 6.71 32.71 -12.55
CA ASP A 52 5.70 32.02 -13.36
C ASP A 52 5.92 30.49 -13.43
N GLU A 53 7.13 29.99 -13.15
CA GLU A 53 7.46 28.54 -13.13
C GLU A 53 7.29 27.90 -11.73
N ILE A 54 6.96 28.70 -10.72
CA ILE A 54 6.82 28.29 -9.30
C ILE A 54 5.42 27.74 -9.00
N VAL A 55 4.37 28.22 -9.67
CA VAL A 55 2.97 27.95 -9.32
C VAL A 55 2.63 26.45 -9.37
N GLY A 56 3.20 25.72 -10.33
CA GLY A 56 2.95 24.28 -10.50
C GLY A 56 3.55 23.38 -9.41
N ARG A 57 4.56 23.86 -8.65
CA ARG A 57 5.36 23.05 -7.69
C ARG A 57 5.06 23.36 -6.22
N ALA A 58 4.32 24.43 -5.94
CA ALA A 58 4.01 24.87 -4.58
C ALA A 58 3.33 23.77 -3.73
N TRP A 59 2.55 22.89 -4.36
CA TRP A 59 1.87 21.78 -3.67
C TRP A 59 2.83 20.78 -3.01
N LEU A 60 4.07 20.62 -3.52
CA LEU A 60 5.09 19.73 -2.95
C LEU A 60 5.58 20.22 -1.57
N ASN A 61 5.38 21.49 -1.26
CA ASN A 61 5.78 22.08 0.02
C ASN A 61 4.64 22.09 1.04
N ASN A 62 3.41 21.80 0.63
CA ASN A 62 2.27 21.63 1.55
C ASN A 62 2.23 20.18 2.05
N VAL A 63 2.56 19.98 3.31
CA VAL A 63 2.72 18.64 3.90
C VAL A 63 1.90 18.46 5.17
N ARG A 64 1.56 17.21 5.46
CA ARG A 64 1.13 16.74 6.77
C ARG A 64 2.10 15.68 7.27
N ALA A 65 2.03 15.39 8.57
CA ALA A 65 2.75 14.30 9.17
C ALA A 65 1.82 13.39 9.98
N ILE A 66 2.09 12.09 9.93
CA ILE A 66 1.51 11.08 10.81
C ILE A 66 2.53 10.84 11.91
N LEU A 67 2.20 11.19 13.15
CA LEU A 67 3.12 11.37 14.26
C LEU A 67 2.77 10.45 15.43
N ILE A 68 3.77 9.97 16.15
CA ILE A 68 3.62 9.35 17.47
C ILE A 68 4.44 10.13 18.49
N ASP A 69 4.00 10.12 19.74
CA ASP A 69 4.68 10.75 20.87
C ASP A 69 4.91 9.70 21.97
N GLY A 70 6.11 9.67 22.54
CA GLY A 70 6.49 8.74 23.61
C GLY A 70 6.17 7.27 23.31
N THR A 71 5.44 6.61 24.22
CA THR A 71 5.04 5.18 24.11
C THR A 71 3.76 4.97 23.30
N HIS A 72 3.14 6.01 22.77
CA HIS A 72 1.84 5.92 22.11
C HIS A 72 1.93 5.52 20.64
N TYR A 73 2.77 4.55 20.29
CA TYR A 73 2.97 4.15 18.89
C TYR A 73 1.70 3.56 18.23
N LEU A 74 0.75 3.05 19.04
CA LEU A 74 -0.58 2.63 18.60
C LEU A 74 -1.57 3.79 18.47
N ASN A 75 -1.30 4.98 18.99
CA ASN A 75 -2.21 6.12 18.92
C ASN A 75 -1.57 7.26 18.13
N PRO A 76 -1.35 7.09 16.81
CA PRO A 76 -0.79 8.14 15.98
C PRO A 76 -1.76 9.31 15.81
N GLN A 77 -1.20 10.49 15.61
CA GLN A 77 -1.92 11.72 15.30
C GLN A 77 -1.59 12.21 13.90
N LEU A 78 -2.55 12.85 13.24
CA LEU A 78 -2.31 13.56 11.99
C LEU A 78 -2.10 15.05 12.30
N SER A 79 -1.02 15.63 11.78
CA SER A 79 -0.78 17.07 11.91
C SER A 79 -1.74 17.89 11.05
N ASN A 80 -1.85 19.18 11.37
CA ASN A 80 -2.34 20.17 10.42
C ASN A 80 -1.37 20.34 9.24
N VAL A 81 -1.83 21.03 8.19
CA VAL A 81 -0.99 21.34 7.03
C VAL A 81 0.11 22.30 7.44
N ALA A 82 1.35 21.95 7.11
CA ALA A 82 2.51 22.79 7.25
C ALA A 82 3.08 23.14 5.88
N TYR A 83 3.62 24.34 5.75
CA TYR A 83 4.39 24.75 4.57
C TYR A 83 5.88 24.56 4.85
N ARG A 84 6.55 23.78 4.01
CA ARG A 84 8.00 23.58 4.10
C ARG A 84 8.74 24.71 3.38
N ASN A 85 9.48 25.51 4.15
CA ASN A 85 10.42 26.48 3.61
C ASN A 85 11.83 25.86 3.52
N VAL A 86 12.45 25.92 2.34
CA VAL A 86 13.78 25.37 2.00
C VAL A 86 14.88 25.86 2.96
N SER A 87 14.75 27.07 3.50
CA SER A 87 15.73 27.66 4.42
C SER A 87 15.76 27.00 5.80
N ARG A 88 14.76 26.19 6.17
CA ARG A 88 14.68 25.53 7.47
C ARG A 88 14.90 24.02 7.32
N ARG A 89 15.82 23.48 8.13
CA ARG A 89 16.02 22.03 8.27
C ARG A 89 14.84 21.33 8.97
N GLU A 90 13.92 22.12 9.53
CA GLU A 90 12.83 21.68 10.39
C GLU A 90 11.48 22.10 9.80
N ILE A 91 10.49 21.23 9.93
CA ILE A 91 9.11 21.52 9.54
C ILE A 91 8.32 21.82 10.82
N PRO A 92 7.87 23.06 11.05
CA PRO A 92 6.99 23.36 12.17
C PRO A 92 5.64 22.70 11.91
N LEU A 93 5.33 21.62 12.64
CA LEU A 93 4.07 20.90 12.49
C LEU A 93 3.07 21.40 13.56
N PRO A 94 1.98 22.07 13.18
CA PRO A 94 0.98 22.49 14.14
C PRO A 94 0.23 21.26 14.68
N ARG A 95 0.21 21.09 16.00
CA ARG A 95 -0.66 20.14 16.70
C ARG A 95 -2.03 20.80 16.92
N ASP A 96 -3.12 20.06 16.71
CA ASP A 96 -4.43 20.47 17.19
C ASP A 96 -4.49 20.17 18.69
N HIS A 97 -4.58 21.21 19.52
CA HIS A 97 -5.28 21.27 20.82
C HIS A 97 -4.88 22.56 21.55
N GLY A 98 -5.62 23.66 21.32
CA GLY A 98 -5.93 24.74 22.29
C GLY A 98 -4.86 25.36 23.21
N CYS A 99 -3.60 24.98 23.12
CA CYS A 99 -2.53 25.33 24.03
C CYS A 99 -1.27 25.49 23.17
N HIS A 100 -0.62 26.63 23.37
CA HIS A 100 0.69 27.06 22.88
C HIS A 100 1.37 26.21 21.79
N THR A 101 1.75 26.89 20.70
CA THR A 101 2.63 26.44 19.61
C THR A 101 3.85 25.64 20.09
N GLU A 102 3.66 24.37 20.45
CA GLU A 102 4.73 23.40 20.56
C GLU A 102 5.05 22.94 19.16
N LEU A 103 6.12 23.50 18.61
CA LEU A 103 6.71 23.04 17.36
C LEU A 103 7.31 21.66 17.62
N ALA A 104 6.62 20.61 17.19
CA ALA A 104 7.19 19.27 17.22
C ALA A 104 8.30 19.18 16.16
N MET A 105 9.53 18.96 16.61
CA MET A 105 10.66 18.69 15.72
C MET A 105 10.59 17.23 15.25
N LEU A 106 10.11 17.00 14.03
CA LEU A 106 10.04 15.65 13.48
C LEU A 106 11.45 15.11 13.20
N ARG A 107 11.92 14.13 13.98
CA ARG A 107 13.04 13.29 13.55
C ARG A 107 12.51 12.19 12.64
N TRP A 108 12.86 12.28 11.37
CA TRP A 108 12.56 11.24 10.39
C TRP A 108 13.50 10.04 10.59
N ALA A 109 13.00 9.05 11.31
CA ALA A 109 13.50 7.69 11.28
C ALA A 109 12.37 6.79 11.75
N ALA A 110 12.32 5.55 11.23
CA ALA A 110 11.60 4.49 11.93
C ALA A 110 12.12 4.51 13.38
N PRO A 111 11.25 4.69 14.38
CA PRO A 111 11.73 4.96 15.72
C PRO A 111 12.58 3.80 16.22
N THR A 112 13.73 4.15 16.80
CA THR A 112 14.47 3.23 17.66
C THR A 112 13.67 3.15 18.95
N LEU A 113 13.23 1.97 19.34
CA LEU A 113 12.54 1.78 20.62
C LEU A 113 13.56 1.38 21.68
N LEU A 114 13.38 1.90 22.88
CA LEU A 114 14.07 1.42 24.06
C LEU A 114 13.48 0.05 24.49
N PRO A 115 14.19 -0.76 25.29
CA PRO A 115 13.72 -2.08 25.71
C PRO A 115 12.38 -2.08 26.49
N ASP A 116 11.96 -0.92 26.98
CA ASP A 116 10.68 -0.68 27.65
C ASP A 116 9.58 -0.19 26.69
N GLY A 117 9.83 -0.21 25.38
CA GLY A 117 8.90 0.21 24.33
C GLY A 117 8.82 1.73 24.14
N THR A 118 9.59 2.53 24.88
CA THR A 118 9.57 4.00 24.80
C THR A 118 10.46 4.52 23.67
N LEU A 119 10.19 5.75 23.22
CA LEU A 119 11.11 6.49 22.35
C LEU A 119 12.26 7.09 23.18
N PRO A 120 13.48 7.17 22.61
CA PRO A 120 14.56 7.93 23.19
C PRO A 120 14.11 9.37 23.53
N PRO A 121 14.52 9.94 24.68
CA PRO A 121 14.08 11.28 25.12
C PRO A 121 14.38 12.41 24.11
N ASP A 122 15.43 12.25 23.30
CA ASP A 122 15.83 13.17 22.23
C ASP A 122 15.07 12.97 20.90
N SER A 123 14.20 11.95 20.85
CA SER A 123 13.36 11.52 19.74
C SER A 123 11.89 11.44 20.15
N ALA A 124 11.43 12.35 21.02
CA ALA A 124 10.08 12.35 21.59
C ALA A 124 8.95 12.31 20.54
N VAL A 125 9.21 12.73 19.29
CA VAL A 125 8.25 12.67 18.17
C VAL A 125 8.87 12.01 16.94
N SER A 126 8.23 10.94 16.44
CA SER A 126 8.61 10.22 15.22
C SER A 126 7.40 10.04 14.30
N GLY A 127 7.61 9.98 12.98
CA GLY A 127 6.50 9.91 12.04
C GLY A 127 6.88 9.88 10.57
N TYR A 128 5.85 9.99 9.72
CA TYR A 128 5.95 9.95 8.27
C TYR A 128 5.34 11.21 7.65
N ILE A 129 5.96 11.76 6.61
CA ILE A 129 5.46 12.92 5.86
C ILE A 129 4.65 12.49 4.65
N VAL A 130 3.57 13.23 4.39
CA VAL A 130 2.76 13.12 3.19
C VAL A 130 2.46 14.51 2.63
N HIS A 131 2.40 14.67 1.31
CA HIS A 131 1.87 15.90 0.71
C HIS A 131 0.38 16.04 1.00
N GLU A 132 -0.10 17.26 1.20
CA GLU A 132 -1.52 17.54 1.43
C GLU A 132 -2.38 17.03 0.27
N ASN A 133 -1.93 17.23 -0.96
CA ASN A 133 -2.67 16.76 -2.13
C ASN A 133 -2.69 15.22 -2.16
N CYS A 134 -1.58 14.53 -1.85
CA CYS A 134 -1.59 13.07 -1.76
C CYS A 134 -2.52 12.55 -0.65
N TRP A 135 -2.59 13.26 0.48
CA TRP A 135 -3.51 12.96 1.58
C TRP A 135 -4.98 13.09 1.15
N LYS A 136 -5.34 14.21 0.49
CA LYS A 136 -6.68 14.41 -0.07
C LYS A 136 -7.06 13.34 -1.10
N LEU A 137 -6.13 12.94 -1.97
CA LEU A 137 -6.38 11.87 -2.93
C LEU A 137 -6.63 10.51 -2.26
N LEU A 138 -5.94 10.23 -1.14
CA LEU A 138 -6.19 9.03 -0.35
C LEU A 138 -7.57 9.08 0.33
N LEU A 139 -7.97 10.24 0.87
CA LEU A 139 -9.32 10.45 1.41
C LEU A 139 -10.39 10.20 0.34
N TRP A 140 -10.19 10.74 -0.86
CA TRP A 140 -11.11 10.54 -1.98
C TRP A 140 -11.20 9.08 -2.40
N ALA A 141 -10.08 8.37 -2.48
CA ALA A 141 -10.05 6.95 -2.80
C ALA A 141 -10.79 6.06 -1.78
N LEU A 142 -10.97 6.53 -0.54
CA LEU A 142 -11.69 5.82 0.52
C LEU A 142 -13.14 6.26 0.70
N TYR A 143 -13.57 7.35 0.06
CA TYR A 143 -14.92 7.90 0.21
C TYR A 143 -16.00 6.82 -0.03
N PRO A 144 -17.06 6.75 0.81
CA PRO A 144 -17.43 7.68 1.89
C PRO A 144 -16.75 7.41 3.24
N ARG A 145 -15.77 6.51 3.31
CA ARG A 145 -15.04 6.22 4.55
C ARG A 145 -13.89 7.21 4.75
N SER A 146 -13.54 7.43 6.01
CA SER A 146 -12.35 8.18 6.40
C SER A 146 -11.11 7.28 6.42
N VAL A 147 -9.93 7.89 6.37
CA VAL A 147 -8.66 7.18 6.62
C VAL A 147 -8.55 6.91 8.12
N ASN A 148 -8.46 5.63 8.50
CA ASN A 148 -8.03 5.28 9.85
C ASN A 148 -6.51 5.51 9.98
N ILE A 149 -6.12 6.54 10.75
CA ILE A 149 -4.71 6.93 10.94
C ILE A 149 -3.91 5.84 11.65
N GLN A 150 -4.54 5.12 12.59
CA GLN A 150 -3.92 4.02 13.30
C GLN A 150 -3.54 2.89 12.34
N THR A 151 -4.49 2.44 11.51
CA THR A 151 -4.24 1.41 10.49
C THR A 151 -3.19 1.86 9.47
N LEU A 152 -3.23 3.11 9.01
CA LEU A 152 -2.22 3.61 8.07
C LEU A 152 -0.83 3.67 8.70
N ASN A 153 -0.69 4.12 9.94
CA ASN A 153 0.58 4.10 10.67
C ASN A 153 1.14 2.67 10.82
N LEU A 154 0.26 1.70 11.10
CA LEU A 154 0.63 0.29 11.14
C LEU A 154 1.14 -0.20 9.78
N PHE A 155 0.49 0.17 8.68
CA PHE A 155 0.97 -0.16 7.32
C PHE A 155 2.34 0.45 7.05
N LEU A 156 2.53 1.73 7.36
CA LEU A 156 3.79 2.44 7.18
C LEU A 156 4.95 1.78 7.95
N ARG A 157 4.66 1.25 9.15
CA ARG A 157 5.62 0.52 10.00
C ARG A 157 5.85 -0.92 9.59
N SER A 158 5.02 -1.46 8.71
CA SER A 158 5.15 -2.82 8.17
C SER A 158 6.21 -2.90 7.08
N PHE A 159 6.63 -1.76 6.54
CA PHE A 159 7.64 -1.65 5.51
C PHE A 159 8.81 -0.84 6.04
N GLY A 160 10.01 -1.21 5.58
CA GLY A 160 11.23 -0.52 5.97
C GLY A 160 11.31 0.88 5.36
N THR A 161 12.07 1.77 5.98
CA THR A 161 12.36 3.11 5.44
C THR A 161 13.79 3.13 4.92
N MET A 162 13.99 3.63 3.70
CA MET A 162 15.33 3.80 3.14
C MET A 162 16.09 4.91 3.87
N PRO A 163 17.31 4.68 4.38
CA PRO A 163 18.07 5.69 5.11
C PRO A 163 18.41 6.94 4.29
N GLU A 164 18.73 6.78 3.00
CA GLU A 164 19.28 7.85 2.16
C GLU A 164 18.21 8.86 1.72
N CYS A 165 17.01 8.36 1.39
CA CYS A 165 15.91 9.19 0.90
C CYS A 165 14.76 9.32 1.89
N GLN A 166 14.80 8.59 3.01
CA GLN A 166 13.76 8.67 4.03
C GLN A 166 12.38 8.48 3.38
N VAL A 167 12.18 7.33 2.74
CA VAL A 167 10.91 6.97 2.09
C VAL A 167 10.61 5.50 2.37
N VAL A 168 9.34 5.14 2.46
CA VAL A 168 8.95 3.75 2.75
C VAL A 168 9.16 2.87 1.52
N ALA A 169 9.80 1.73 1.72
CA ALA A 169 9.99 0.72 0.69
C ALA A 169 8.73 -0.16 0.56
N TRP A 170 7.66 0.38 -0.04
CA TRP A 170 6.38 -0.32 -0.26
C TRP A 170 6.47 -1.55 -1.17
N GLY A 171 7.63 -1.79 -1.78
CA GLY A 171 7.80 -2.80 -2.83
C GLY A 171 7.50 -2.24 -4.22
N HIS A 172 7.81 -0.97 -4.50
CA HIS A 172 7.71 -0.36 -5.83
C HIS A 172 8.68 0.82 -5.97
N THR A 173 8.89 1.28 -7.20
CA THR A 173 9.80 2.39 -7.53
C THR A 173 9.15 3.78 -7.52
N TYR A 174 7.95 3.91 -6.94
CA TYR A 174 7.14 5.14 -6.93
C TYR A 174 6.77 5.64 -8.34
N GLY A 175 6.60 4.72 -9.29
CA GLY A 175 6.37 5.07 -10.70
C GLY A 175 7.64 5.54 -11.41
N GLY A 176 8.79 4.98 -11.03
CA GLY A 176 10.08 5.24 -11.68
C GLY A 176 10.92 6.37 -11.06
N LEU A 177 10.45 7.03 -9.99
CA LEU A 177 11.21 8.06 -9.27
C LEU A 177 12.46 7.48 -8.61
N PHE A 178 12.41 6.21 -8.22
CA PHE A 178 13.55 5.47 -7.68
C PHE A 178 13.95 4.33 -8.62
N ALA A 179 15.20 3.90 -8.54
CA ALA A 179 15.66 2.67 -9.18
C ALA A 179 15.58 1.51 -8.19
N SER A 180 15.45 0.29 -8.70
CA SER A 180 15.62 -0.95 -7.94
C SER A 180 16.63 -1.83 -8.66
N ASN A 181 17.47 -2.51 -7.89
CA ASN A 181 18.37 -3.55 -8.41
C ASN A 181 17.77 -4.96 -8.28
N ASP A 182 16.66 -5.10 -7.55
CA ASP A 182 15.96 -6.37 -7.37
C ASP A 182 14.64 -6.41 -8.15
N ALA A 183 14.29 -7.60 -8.66
CA ALA A 183 13.12 -7.81 -9.52
C ALA A 183 11.78 -7.60 -8.78
N ASP A 184 11.80 -7.61 -7.44
CA ASP A 184 10.62 -7.44 -6.60
C ASP A 184 10.40 -5.98 -6.16
N ASN A 185 11.37 -5.09 -6.42
CA ASN A 185 11.45 -3.71 -5.96
C ASN A 185 11.42 -3.56 -4.43
N TRP A 186 11.96 -4.54 -3.70
CA TRP A 186 12.03 -4.52 -2.25
C TRP A 186 13.05 -3.53 -1.72
N THR A 187 14.07 -3.23 -2.50
CA THR A 187 15.08 -2.21 -2.24
C THR A 187 14.99 -1.16 -3.33
N ILE A 188 15.05 0.10 -2.92
CA ILE A 188 15.01 1.22 -3.86
C ILE A 188 16.13 2.19 -3.55
N HIS A 189 16.65 2.85 -4.58
CA HIS A 189 17.75 3.79 -4.45
C HIS A 189 17.43 5.05 -5.27
N PRO A 190 17.89 6.23 -4.85
CA PRO A 190 17.78 7.44 -5.64
C PRO A 190 18.34 7.22 -7.03
N ARG A 191 17.61 7.70 -8.06
CA ARG A 191 18.09 7.59 -9.42
C ARG A 191 19.14 8.67 -9.69
N ASN A 192 20.26 8.30 -10.29
CA ASN A 192 21.27 9.26 -10.78
C ASN A 192 20.78 9.91 -12.08
N GLU A 193 19.76 10.77 -11.99
CA GLU A 193 19.29 11.56 -13.13
C GLU A 193 20.06 12.88 -13.21
N ARG A 194 20.70 13.12 -14.37
CA ARG A 194 21.31 14.43 -14.67
C ARG A 194 20.21 15.43 -15.03
N GLY A 195 20.42 16.69 -14.66
CA GLY A 195 19.46 17.79 -14.69
C GLY A 195 18.54 17.82 -15.91
N TYR A 196 17.29 17.43 -15.68
CA TYR A 196 16.16 17.81 -16.55
C TYR A 196 15.82 19.27 -16.32
N ALA A 197 15.30 19.92 -17.38
CA ALA A 197 14.70 21.24 -17.26
C ALA A 197 13.59 21.21 -16.20
N VAL A 198 13.52 22.28 -15.44
CA VAL A 198 12.49 22.55 -14.44
C VAL A 198 11.10 22.45 -15.07
N GLY A 199 10.14 21.83 -14.38
CA GLY A 199 8.74 21.77 -14.81
C GLY A 199 8.43 20.71 -15.88
N THR A 200 9.43 19.98 -16.37
CA THR A 200 9.21 18.91 -17.36
C THR A 200 8.95 17.54 -16.73
N ARG A 201 9.06 17.44 -15.40
CA ARG A 201 8.92 16.17 -14.68
C ARG A 201 7.47 15.93 -14.31
N ILE A 202 6.99 14.73 -14.59
CA ILE A 202 5.60 14.32 -14.27
C ILE A 202 5.30 14.56 -12.79
N TRP A 203 6.20 14.20 -11.88
CA TRP A 203 5.96 14.32 -10.43
C TRP A 203 5.97 15.74 -9.89
N GLU A 204 6.40 16.74 -10.67
CA GLU A 204 6.35 18.15 -10.28
C GLU A 204 4.96 18.76 -10.51
N ALA A 205 4.22 18.26 -11.51
CA ALA A 205 2.89 18.76 -11.84
C ALA A 205 1.89 18.47 -10.72
N ASN A 206 1.09 19.47 -10.33
CA ASN A 206 0.05 19.29 -9.34
C ASN A 206 -0.99 18.25 -9.81
N PRO A 207 -1.26 17.18 -9.03
CA PRO A 207 -2.21 16.15 -9.46
C PRO A 207 -3.68 16.60 -9.42
N PHE A 208 -4.00 17.76 -8.85
CA PHE A 208 -5.36 18.31 -8.82
C PHE A 208 -5.65 19.07 -10.12
N ILE A 209 -6.45 18.46 -10.98
CA ILE A 209 -6.78 19.01 -12.30
C ILE A 209 -7.49 20.36 -12.20
N VAL A 210 -8.29 20.56 -11.15
CA VAL A 210 -9.01 21.81 -10.92
C VAL A 210 -8.09 22.98 -10.65
N GLU A 211 -6.86 22.76 -10.17
CA GLU A 211 -5.89 23.83 -9.90
C GLU A 211 -5.06 24.19 -11.15
N ASN A 212 -5.32 23.50 -12.27
CA ASN A 212 -4.76 23.86 -13.57
C ASN A 212 -5.78 24.70 -14.36
N ASP A 213 -5.52 26.00 -14.50
CA ASP A 213 -6.44 26.94 -15.14
C ASP A 213 -6.77 26.54 -16.60
N ARG A 214 -5.80 26.02 -17.36
CA ARG A 214 -6.05 25.57 -18.74
C ARG A 214 -7.06 24.42 -18.80
N ILE A 215 -6.89 23.42 -17.94
CA ILE A 215 -7.81 22.28 -17.91
C ILE A 215 -9.18 22.72 -17.38
N ARG A 216 -9.21 23.57 -16.36
CA ARG A 216 -10.46 24.14 -15.82
C ARG A 216 -11.23 24.88 -16.90
N ASP A 217 -10.58 25.80 -17.62
CA ASP A 217 -11.20 26.60 -18.68
C ASP A 217 -11.71 25.72 -19.83
N GLN A 218 -10.95 24.69 -20.20
CA GLN A 218 -11.37 23.72 -21.22
C GLN A 218 -12.63 22.95 -20.78
N LEU A 219 -12.67 22.40 -19.57
CA LEU A 219 -13.84 21.67 -19.03
C LEU A 219 -15.08 22.57 -18.92
N THR A 220 -14.92 23.82 -18.47
CA THR A 220 -16.01 24.78 -18.37
C THR A 220 -16.52 25.22 -19.75
N SER A 221 -15.62 25.40 -20.73
CA SER A 221 -16.00 25.78 -22.09
C SER A 221 -16.74 24.68 -22.85
N GLN A 222 -16.40 23.41 -22.61
CA GLN A 222 -17.12 22.27 -23.18
C GLN A 222 -18.48 22.06 -22.51
N SER A 223 -18.57 22.24 -21.20
CA SER A 223 -19.84 22.19 -20.46
C SER A 223 -20.85 23.21 -21.01
N SER A 224 -20.36 24.39 -21.38
CA SER A 224 -21.18 25.46 -21.96
C SER A 224 -21.67 25.16 -23.39
N LYS A 225 -20.89 24.40 -24.17
CA LYS A 225 -21.28 23.94 -25.52
C LYS A 225 -22.29 22.78 -25.46
N GLY A 226 -22.18 21.90 -24.47
CA GLY A 226 -23.13 20.81 -24.24
C GLY A 226 -24.57 21.29 -24.00
N SER A 227 -24.73 22.40 -23.27
CA SER A 227 -26.06 23.01 -23.03
C SER A 227 -26.68 23.70 -24.26
N GLN A 228 -25.89 24.13 -25.26
CA GLN A 228 -26.44 24.75 -26.48
C GLN A 228 -26.80 23.73 -27.58
N VAL A 229 -26.25 22.52 -27.57
CA VAL A 229 -26.53 21.49 -28.60
C VAL A 229 -27.77 20.65 -28.25
N GLN A 230 -28.12 20.51 -26.96
CA GLN A 230 -29.35 19.79 -26.55
C GLN A 230 -30.66 20.48 -26.95
N SER A 231 -30.63 21.75 -27.37
CA SER A 231 -31.84 22.47 -27.81
C SER A 231 -32.18 22.29 -29.30
N LYS A 232 -31.36 21.60 -30.11
CA LYS A 232 -31.54 21.57 -31.58
C LYS A 232 -31.46 20.19 -32.25
N CYS A 233 -31.35 19.10 -31.50
CA CYS A 233 -31.35 17.74 -32.05
C CYS A 233 -32.38 16.82 -31.37
N GLU A 234 -33.63 17.24 -31.27
CA GLU A 234 -34.75 16.32 -30.98
C GLU A 234 -35.81 16.24 -32.11
N GLU A 235 -35.66 17.01 -33.18
CA GLU A 235 -36.54 16.91 -34.34
C GLU A 235 -35.71 17.00 -35.63
N GLN A 236 -35.31 15.85 -36.18
CA GLN A 236 -35.13 15.55 -37.62
C GLN A 236 -34.09 14.44 -37.82
N SER A 237 -34.58 13.21 -38.00
CA SER A 237 -34.28 12.38 -39.18
C SER A 237 -34.81 10.95 -38.98
N VAL A 238 -36.13 10.81 -39.14
CA VAL A 238 -36.68 9.59 -39.73
C VAL A 238 -36.34 9.69 -41.22
N ALA A 239 -35.18 9.17 -41.61
CA ALA A 239 -34.82 9.02 -43.02
C ALA A 239 -34.61 7.53 -43.31
N SER A 240 -35.61 6.98 -43.98
CA SER A 240 -35.63 5.67 -44.60
C SER A 240 -34.36 5.43 -45.43
N GLY A 241 -33.49 4.55 -44.96
CA GLY A 241 -32.44 3.90 -45.76
C GLY A 241 -32.85 2.45 -46.00
N GLY A 242 -32.95 2.06 -47.28
CA GLY A 242 -33.45 0.75 -47.72
C GLY A 242 -32.63 -0.45 -47.22
N PRO A 243 -33.16 -1.67 -47.41
CA PRO A 243 -32.58 -2.89 -46.86
C PRO A 243 -31.32 -3.27 -47.66
N HIS A 244 -30.16 -2.82 -47.20
CA HIS A 244 -28.91 -3.47 -47.57
C HIS A 244 -28.81 -4.77 -46.79
N SER A 245 -29.18 -5.85 -47.49
CA SER A 245 -28.99 -7.24 -47.06
C SER A 245 -27.52 -7.49 -46.75
N LEU A 246 -27.18 -7.51 -45.46
CA LEU A 246 -25.92 -8.02 -44.96
C LEU A 246 -26.20 -9.39 -44.35
N VAL A 247 -25.80 -10.40 -45.11
CA VAL A 247 -25.52 -11.80 -44.75
C VAL A 247 -26.18 -12.27 -43.45
N SER A 248 -27.25 -13.04 -43.60
CA SER A 248 -27.86 -13.87 -42.57
C SER A 248 -26.82 -14.84 -41.98
N GLY A 249 -26.13 -14.40 -40.94
CA GLY A 249 -25.57 -15.31 -39.95
C GLY A 249 -26.74 -15.88 -39.16
N ASP A 250 -26.86 -17.20 -39.16
CA ASP A 250 -27.94 -18.00 -38.53
C ASP A 250 -27.92 -17.94 -36.97
N GLY A 251 -27.36 -16.87 -36.40
CA GLY A 251 -27.29 -16.62 -34.97
C GLY A 251 -28.22 -15.49 -34.60
N GLN A 252 -29.36 -15.83 -33.99
CA GLN A 252 -30.23 -14.86 -33.34
C GLN A 252 -29.40 -14.05 -32.32
N ASP A 253 -29.45 -12.72 -32.39
CA ASP A 253 -28.74 -11.83 -31.48
C ASP A 253 -29.30 -12.05 -30.07
N CYS A 254 -28.57 -12.78 -29.22
CA CYS A 254 -29.04 -13.18 -27.89
C CYS A 254 -29.29 -11.98 -26.96
N PHE A 255 -28.79 -10.79 -27.30
CA PHE A 255 -29.08 -9.55 -26.58
C PHE A 255 -30.45 -8.96 -26.94
N GLU A 256 -31.09 -9.38 -28.04
CA GLU A 256 -32.47 -8.96 -28.38
C GLU A 256 -33.50 -9.52 -27.38
N ASP A 257 -33.16 -10.60 -26.67
CA ASP A 257 -34.02 -11.21 -25.64
C ASP A 257 -33.90 -10.52 -24.27
N LEU A 258 -32.91 -9.63 -24.09
CA LEU A 258 -32.71 -8.92 -22.83
C LEU A 258 -33.43 -7.56 -22.83
N PRO A 259 -34.04 -7.17 -21.69
CA PRO A 259 -34.60 -5.85 -21.54
C PRO A 259 -33.48 -4.76 -21.55
N PRO A 260 -33.77 -3.53 -22.02
CA PRO A 260 -32.78 -2.46 -22.17
C PRO A 260 -32.02 -2.13 -20.89
N GLU A 261 -32.63 -2.28 -19.72
CA GLU A 261 -32.02 -2.04 -18.41
C GLU A 261 -30.87 -3.03 -18.14
N LEU A 262 -31.02 -4.30 -18.53
CA LEU A 262 -29.95 -5.29 -18.40
C LEU A 262 -28.84 -5.04 -19.42
N LEU A 263 -29.18 -4.61 -20.64
CA LEU A 263 -28.19 -4.18 -21.64
C LEU A 263 -27.38 -2.97 -21.14
N GLU A 264 -28.05 -2.00 -20.50
CA GLU A 264 -27.39 -0.84 -19.87
C GLU A 264 -26.43 -1.26 -18.76
N ILE A 265 -26.85 -2.17 -17.88
CA ILE A 265 -25.98 -2.71 -16.84
C ILE A 265 -24.76 -3.40 -17.47
N ILE A 266 -24.95 -4.22 -18.51
CA ILE A 266 -23.84 -4.89 -19.19
C ILE A 266 -22.84 -3.87 -19.72
N ILE A 267 -23.27 -2.87 -20.50
CA ILE A 267 -22.35 -1.88 -21.06
C ILE A 267 -21.67 -1.02 -19.99
N MET A 268 -22.31 -0.80 -18.83
CA MET A 268 -21.70 -0.08 -17.70
C MET A 268 -20.51 -0.83 -17.09
N PHE A 269 -20.46 -2.16 -17.19
CA PHE A 269 -19.35 -2.96 -16.67
C PHE A 269 -18.25 -3.23 -17.70
N LEU A 270 -18.52 -3.01 -18.99
CA LEU A 270 -17.53 -3.20 -20.06
C LEU A 270 -16.56 -2.00 -20.16
N PRO A 271 -15.26 -2.19 -20.47
CA PRO A 271 -14.36 -1.11 -20.87
C PRO A 271 -14.89 -0.37 -22.12
N SER A 272 -14.54 0.91 -22.30
CA SER A 272 -15.06 1.70 -23.43
C SER A 272 -14.77 1.09 -24.80
N ALA A 273 -13.59 0.46 -24.96
CA ALA A 273 -13.23 -0.25 -26.19
C ALA A 273 -14.18 -1.44 -26.47
N ASP A 274 -14.56 -2.19 -25.43
CA ASP A 274 -15.45 -3.34 -25.57
C ASP A 274 -16.91 -2.91 -25.77
N VAL A 275 -17.31 -1.76 -25.24
CA VAL A 275 -18.61 -1.15 -25.55
C VAL A 275 -18.70 -0.83 -27.05
N LEU A 276 -17.63 -0.27 -27.63
CA LEU A 276 -17.57 -0.03 -29.07
C LEU A 276 -17.68 -1.34 -29.85
N HIS A 277 -16.91 -2.37 -29.48
CA HIS A 277 -16.98 -3.69 -30.12
C HIS A 277 -18.38 -4.33 -29.99
N ALA A 278 -18.99 -4.26 -28.81
CA ALA A 278 -20.33 -4.80 -28.57
C ALA A 278 -21.38 -4.09 -29.44
N LYS A 279 -21.29 -2.77 -29.57
CA LYS A 279 -22.18 -1.99 -30.45
C LYS A 279 -21.96 -2.26 -31.94
N LEU A 280 -20.75 -2.64 -32.35
CA LEU A 280 -20.48 -3.06 -33.73
C LEU A 280 -20.95 -4.50 -34.00
N ALA A 281 -20.92 -5.36 -32.98
CA ALA A 281 -21.22 -6.79 -33.11
C ALA A 281 -22.70 -7.15 -32.88
N SER A 282 -23.46 -6.36 -32.12
CA SER A 282 -24.87 -6.64 -31.77
C SER A 282 -25.79 -5.47 -32.13
N ARG A 283 -26.93 -5.79 -32.76
CA ARG A 283 -27.94 -4.80 -33.13
C ARG A 283 -28.68 -4.28 -31.91
N ALA A 284 -28.95 -5.14 -30.94
CA ALA A 284 -29.55 -4.74 -29.67
C ALA A 284 -28.67 -3.73 -28.94
N MET A 285 -27.36 -4.00 -28.85
CA MET A 285 -26.39 -3.09 -28.25
C MET A 285 -26.24 -1.78 -29.03
N ALA A 286 -26.21 -1.85 -30.38
CA ALA A 286 -26.09 -0.67 -31.24
C ALA A 286 -27.19 0.38 -31.01
N ARG A 287 -28.43 -0.08 -30.76
CA ARG A 287 -29.61 0.78 -30.54
C ARG A 287 -29.62 1.45 -29.17
N LEU A 288 -28.84 0.96 -28.20
CA LEU A 288 -28.84 1.47 -26.84
C LEU A 288 -28.23 2.88 -26.77
N GLN A 289 -28.97 3.84 -26.20
CA GLN A 289 -28.44 5.17 -25.93
C GLN A 289 -27.55 5.15 -24.67
N LEU A 290 -26.41 5.86 -24.72
CA LEU A 290 -25.49 5.93 -23.60
C LEU A 290 -25.98 6.97 -22.58
N SER A 291 -26.49 6.49 -21.46
CA SER A 291 -27.06 7.34 -20.40
C SER A 291 -25.99 8.08 -19.59
N LYS A 292 -26.43 9.01 -18.73
CA LYS A 292 -25.55 9.64 -17.73
C LYS A 292 -24.95 8.61 -16.75
N ALA A 293 -25.68 7.54 -16.44
CA ALA A 293 -25.19 6.47 -15.57
C ALA A 293 -24.03 5.70 -16.23
N PHE A 294 -24.13 5.45 -17.54
CA PHE A 294 -23.02 4.91 -18.32
C PHE A 294 -21.77 5.79 -18.23
N TRP A 295 -21.89 7.10 -18.43
CA TRP A 295 -20.72 7.99 -18.37
C TRP A 295 -20.10 8.04 -16.97
N TYR A 296 -20.89 7.98 -15.89
CA TYR A 296 -20.35 7.83 -14.54
C TYR A 296 -19.59 6.50 -14.36
N SER A 297 -20.03 5.41 -15.01
CA SER A 297 -19.36 4.11 -14.88
C SER A 297 -17.91 4.14 -15.35
N ARG A 298 -17.54 5.04 -16.27
CA ARG A 298 -16.17 5.18 -16.79
C ARG A 298 -15.14 5.58 -15.72
N PHE A 299 -15.63 6.12 -14.60
CA PHE A 299 -14.82 6.56 -13.46
C PHE A 299 -14.86 5.55 -12.28
N TRP A 300 -15.59 4.44 -12.42
CA TRP A 300 -15.63 3.40 -11.38
C TRP A 300 -14.28 2.68 -11.24
N PRO A 301 -14.00 2.07 -10.07
CA PRO A 301 -12.82 1.24 -9.89
C PRO A 301 -12.69 0.17 -10.99
N GLY A 302 -11.51 0.06 -11.59
CA GLY A 302 -11.19 -0.85 -12.69
C GLY A 302 -11.67 -0.42 -14.08
N GLN A 303 -12.19 0.80 -14.25
CA GLN A 303 -12.65 1.35 -15.53
C GLN A 303 -11.67 2.40 -16.09
N ASP A 304 -11.94 2.89 -17.30
CA ASP A 304 -11.02 3.66 -18.15
C ASP A 304 -10.33 4.84 -17.44
N PHE A 305 -11.08 5.54 -16.59
CA PHE A 305 -10.63 6.76 -15.90
C PHE A 305 -10.73 6.64 -14.38
N GLU A 306 -10.53 5.44 -13.82
CA GLU A 306 -10.63 5.19 -12.37
C GLU A 306 -9.70 6.09 -11.51
N TYR A 307 -8.67 6.68 -12.10
CA TYR A 307 -7.78 7.64 -11.45
C TYR A 307 -8.38 9.03 -11.22
N LEU A 308 -9.56 9.31 -11.80
CA LEU A 308 -10.32 10.53 -11.64
C LEU A 308 -11.69 10.23 -11.00
N ILE A 309 -11.79 10.42 -9.68
CA ILE A 309 -13.01 10.11 -8.91
C ILE A 309 -13.96 11.30 -8.77
N GLU A 310 -13.51 12.49 -9.15
CA GLU A 310 -14.20 13.76 -8.97
C GLU A 310 -15.66 13.75 -9.52
N PRO A 311 -15.97 13.17 -10.70
CA PRO A 311 -17.36 13.03 -11.14
C PRO A 311 -18.23 12.22 -10.17
N LEU A 312 -17.68 11.15 -9.59
CA LEU A 312 -18.40 10.33 -8.60
C LEU A 312 -18.59 11.07 -7.28
N LEU A 313 -17.57 11.82 -6.84
CA LEU A 313 -17.65 12.66 -5.64
C LEU A 313 -18.69 13.77 -5.81
N HIS A 314 -18.74 14.42 -6.98
CA HIS A 314 -19.74 15.45 -7.27
C HIS A 314 -21.14 14.84 -7.28
N LYS A 315 -21.33 13.67 -7.94
CA LYS A 315 -22.60 12.93 -7.90
C LYS A 315 -23.05 12.61 -6.47
N ALA A 316 -22.11 12.30 -5.59
CA ALA A 316 -22.36 12.01 -4.18
C ALA A 316 -22.51 13.26 -3.30
N GLY A 317 -22.35 14.48 -3.86
CA GLY A 317 -22.39 15.74 -3.11
C GLY A 317 -21.17 15.99 -2.21
N ALA A 318 -20.08 15.24 -2.38
CA ALA A 318 -18.87 15.35 -1.58
C ALA A 318 -17.97 16.52 -2.01
N ILE A 319 -18.11 16.96 -3.26
CA ILE A 319 -17.47 18.17 -3.81
C ILE A 319 -18.51 18.99 -4.56
N THR A 320 -18.25 20.29 -4.71
CA THR A 320 -19.19 21.26 -5.33
C THR A 320 -18.70 21.80 -6.68
N ASP A 321 -17.56 21.32 -7.16
CA ASP A 321 -16.93 21.73 -8.42
C ASP A 321 -17.83 21.36 -9.62
N THR A 322 -18.51 22.37 -10.17
CA THR A 322 -19.54 22.19 -11.20
C THR A 322 -18.98 21.65 -12.53
N GLN A 323 -17.68 21.78 -12.79
CA GLN A 323 -17.05 21.19 -13.98
C GLN A 323 -17.10 19.65 -14.00
N PHE A 324 -17.37 18.99 -12.87
CA PHE A 324 -17.55 17.53 -12.79
C PHE A 324 -19.02 17.10 -12.77
N SER A 325 -19.95 18.03 -12.95
CA SER A 325 -21.40 17.75 -12.93
C SER A 325 -21.91 16.96 -14.13
N ASP A 326 -21.20 17.05 -15.27
CA ASP A 326 -21.46 16.27 -16.47
C ASP A 326 -20.30 15.29 -16.76
N PRO A 327 -20.45 13.99 -16.42
CA PRO A 327 -19.41 13.00 -16.62
C PRO A 327 -19.10 12.76 -18.11
N LYS A 328 -20.03 13.04 -19.03
CA LYS A 328 -19.78 12.90 -20.47
C LYS A 328 -18.79 13.95 -20.96
N THR A 329 -18.99 15.21 -20.59
CA THR A 329 -18.04 16.30 -20.92
C THR A 329 -16.64 15.99 -20.39
N VAL A 330 -16.54 15.48 -19.15
CA VAL A 330 -15.25 15.07 -18.57
C VAL A 330 -14.62 13.93 -19.37
N TYR A 331 -15.40 12.91 -19.75
CA TYR A 331 -14.93 11.80 -20.58
C TYR A 331 -14.42 12.28 -21.95
N ASP A 332 -15.18 13.13 -22.63
CA ASP A 332 -14.82 13.65 -23.95
C ASP A 332 -13.53 14.46 -23.88
N PHE A 333 -13.38 15.30 -22.85
CA PHE A 333 -12.13 16.02 -22.56
C PHE A 333 -10.94 15.06 -22.39
N LEU A 334 -11.06 14.07 -21.51
CA LEU A 334 -9.97 13.12 -21.24
C LEU A 334 -9.61 12.24 -22.44
N SER A 335 -10.57 11.98 -23.33
CA SER A 335 -10.36 11.18 -24.53
C SER A 335 -9.66 11.94 -25.64
N MET A 336 -9.79 13.28 -25.66
CA MET A 336 -9.21 14.15 -26.68
C MET A 336 -7.87 14.77 -26.26
N GLU A 337 -7.61 14.91 -24.96
CA GLU A 337 -6.41 15.57 -24.44
C GLU A 337 -5.20 14.63 -24.51
N PRO A 338 -4.08 15.03 -25.16
CA PRO A 338 -2.82 14.29 -25.05
C PRO A 338 -2.40 14.24 -23.56
N GLU A 339 -1.84 13.12 -23.10
CA GLU A 339 -1.57 12.90 -21.66
C GLU A 339 -0.70 14.03 -21.06
N SER A 340 -1.36 14.99 -20.42
CA SER A 340 -0.70 16.13 -19.80
C SER A 340 0.09 15.69 -18.56
N LEU A 341 1.13 16.44 -18.18
CA LEU A 341 1.92 16.12 -16.98
C LEU A 341 1.06 16.00 -15.72
N VAL A 342 -0.02 16.80 -15.62
CA VAL A 342 -1.00 16.75 -14.53
C VAL A 342 -1.73 15.40 -14.53
N LEU A 343 -2.27 14.98 -15.68
CA LEU A 343 -2.99 13.71 -15.79
C LEU A 343 -2.06 12.51 -15.59
N ALA A 344 -0.85 12.57 -16.13
CA ALA A 344 0.18 11.56 -15.91
C ALA A 344 0.53 11.42 -14.42
N ASN A 345 0.70 12.54 -13.70
CA ASN A 345 1.01 12.49 -12.27
C ASN A 345 -0.18 12.01 -11.44
N ARG A 346 -1.39 12.45 -11.80
CA ARG A 346 -2.64 12.02 -11.18
C ARG A 346 -2.80 10.51 -11.29
N ARG A 347 -2.60 9.95 -12.49
CA ARG A 347 -2.60 8.50 -12.75
C ARG A 347 -1.52 7.79 -11.95
N ARG A 348 -0.27 8.28 -12.00
CA ARG A 348 0.85 7.73 -11.22
C ARG A 348 0.52 7.63 -9.74
N ILE A 349 0.07 8.73 -9.12
CA ILE A 349 -0.26 8.75 -7.68
C ILE A 349 -1.44 7.83 -7.39
N HIS A 350 -2.44 7.78 -8.26
CA HIS A 350 -3.56 6.86 -8.08
C HIS A 350 -3.12 5.39 -8.07
N GLU A 351 -2.25 4.96 -8.99
CA GLU A 351 -1.70 3.60 -8.99
C GLU A 351 -0.92 3.28 -7.69
N LEU A 352 -0.20 4.26 -7.14
CA LEU A 352 0.51 4.12 -5.87
C LEU A 352 -0.47 4.03 -4.68
N LEU A 353 -1.56 4.79 -4.70
CA LEU A 353 -2.52 4.81 -3.60
C LEU A 353 -3.51 3.63 -3.63
N ARG A 354 -3.79 3.05 -4.80
CA ARG A 354 -4.86 2.04 -4.96
C ARG A 354 -4.69 0.83 -4.02
N PRO A 355 -3.52 0.17 -3.92
CA PRO A 355 -3.33 -0.95 -3.00
C PRO A 355 -3.40 -0.55 -1.52
N ILE A 356 -2.92 0.65 -1.18
CA ILE A 356 -3.00 1.20 0.19
C ILE A 356 -4.47 1.45 0.56
N ALA A 357 -5.23 2.13 -0.29
CA ALA A 357 -6.66 2.41 -0.07
C ALA A 357 -7.48 1.11 0.02
N SER A 358 -7.21 0.14 -0.86
CA SER A 358 -7.85 -1.18 -0.81
C SER A 358 -7.57 -1.90 0.50
N GLY A 359 -6.31 -1.91 0.94
CA GLY A 359 -5.90 -2.50 2.22
C GLY A 359 -6.60 -1.84 3.40
N LEU A 360 -6.62 -0.51 3.47
CA LEU A 360 -7.32 0.24 4.52
C LEU A 360 -8.83 -0.10 4.54
N GLN A 361 -9.45 -0.23 3.37
CA GLN A 361 -10.86 -0.61 3.27
C GLN A 361 -11.12 -2.03 3.79
N TYR A 362 -10.24 -2.99 3.50
CA TYR A 362 -10.36 -4.36 4.00
C TYR A 362 -10.14 -4.43 5.52
N PHE A 363 -9.15 -3.69 6.04
CA PHE A 363 -8.88 -3.63 7.47
C PHE A 363 -9.99 -2.93 8.27
N ALA A 364 -10.75 -2.03 7.67
CA ALA A 364 -11.95 -1.46 8.31
C ALA A 364 -13.00 -2.54 8.66
N SER A 365 -13.05 -3.66 7.91
CA SER A 365 -13.93 -4.80 8.26
C SER A 365 -13.44 -5.55 9.50
N HIS A 366 -12.12 -5.65 9.68
CA HIS A 366 -11.50 -6.22 10.87
C HIS A 366 -11.82 -5.38 12.09
N GLU A 367 -11.54 -4.07 12.01
CA GLU A 367 -11.81 -3.11 13.08
C GLU A 367 -13.27 -3.13 13.49
N LYS A 368 -14.19 -3.12 12.52
CA LYS A 368 -15.63 -3.19 12.81
C LYS A 368 -16.02 -4.49 13.55
N LYS A 369 -15.37 -5.61 13.24
CA LYS A 369 -15.69 -6.91 13.85
C LYS A 369 -15.12 -7.06 15.26
N PHE A 370 -13.86 -6.63 15.46
CA PHE A 370 -13.12 -6.87 16.70
C PHE A 370 -13.03 -5.65 17.63
N GLY A 371 -13.45 -4.47 17.17
CA GLY A 371 -13.37 -3.22 17.95
C GLY A 371 -11.94 -2.69 18.13
N THR A 372 -10.98 -3.21 17.36
CA THR A 372 -9.57 -2.83 17.43
C THR A 372 -8.89 -2.96 16.06
N THR A 373 -7.83 -2.19 15.85
CA THR A 373 -6.96 -2.31 14.67
C THR A 373 -5.86 -3.36 14.86
N GLU A 374 -5.72 -3.92 16.06
CA GLU A 374 -4.74 -4.97 16.38
C GLU A 374 -5.17 -6.36 15.91
N PRO A 375 -4.23 -7.26 15.60
CA PRO A 375 -4.57 -8.61 15.14
C PRO A 375 -5.22 -9.44 16.24
N SER A 376 -6.15 -10.32 15.86
CA SER A 376 -6.87 -11.20 16.79
C SER A 376 -5.99 -12.33 17.36
N GLY A 377 -6.48 -12.97 18.43
CA GLY A 377 -5.78 -13.99 19.21
C GLY A 377 -5.28 -13.46 20.56
N ARG A 378 -4.84 -14.36 21.44
CA ARG A 378 -4.30 -13.97 22.75
C ARG A 378 -2.97 -13.23 22.55
N ALA A 379 -2.88 -12.00 23.04
CA ALA A 379 -1.71 -11.15 22.91
C ALA A 379 -0.56 -11.63 23.82
N LEU A 380 0.67 -11.55 23.31
CA LEU A 380 1.91 -11.89 24.00
C LEU A 380 2.90 -10.72 23.88
N ALA A 381 3.84 -10.65 24.82
CA ALA A 381 4.86 -9.62 24.88
C ALA A 381 5.68 -9.52 23.58
N SER A 382 5.80 -8.30 23.08
CA SER A 382 6.69 -7.93 21.97
C SER A 382 7.54 -6.72 22.38
N LEU A 383 8.53 -6.33 21.57
CA LEU A 383 9.25 -5.07 21.79
C LEU A 383 8.33 -3.84 21.78
N TRP A 384 7.15 -3.97 21.16
CA TRP A 384 6.17 -2.91 21.05
C TRP A 384 5.13 -2.98 22.17
N GLN A 385 4.79 -4.19 22.64
CA GLN A 385 3.87 -4.42 23.77
C GLN A 385 4.60 -5.13 24.93
N PRO A 386 5.64 -4.52 25.53
CA PRO A 386 6.47 -5.18 26.55
C PRO A 386 5.72 -5.47 27.87
N GLU A 387 4.59 -4.82 28.09
CA GLU A 387 3.74 -4.95 29.29
C GLU A 387 2.88 -6.23 29.32
N LEU A 388 2.79 -6.96 28.20
CA LEU A 388 1.98 -8.16 28.08
C LEU A 388 2.68 -9.40 28.65
N GLU A 389 1.96 -10.52 28.71
CA GLU A 389 2.52 -11.80 29.17
C GLU A 389 3.61 -12.33 28.23
N ASP A 390 4.70 -12.83 28.82
CA ASP A 390 5.79 -13.47 28.10
C ASP A 390 5.31 -14.66 27.23
N GLU A 391 6.10 -14.94 26.19
CA GLU A 391 5.86 -16.12 25.37
C GLU A 391 6.03 -17.43 26.15
N ASP A 392 5.28 -18.45 25.73
CA ASP A 392 5.49 -19.81 26.23
C ASP A 392 6.89 -20.35 25.89
N THR A 393 7.31 -21.34 26.66
CA THR A 393 8.58 -22.05 26.46
C THR A 393 8.42 -23.31 25.60
N ALA A 394 7.29 -23.46 24.92
CA ALA A 394 7.00 -24.65 24.13
C ALA A 394 7.91 -24.74 22.90
N ARG A 395 8.09 -25.97 22.39
CA ARG A 395 8.84 -26.20 21.16
C ARG A 395 7.92 -25.99 19.95
N TRP A 396 8.33 -25.12 19.05
CA TRP A 396 7.55 -24.72 17.88
C TRP A 396 8.26 -25.10 16.58
N GLU A 397 7.52 -25.61 15.61
CA GLU A 397 7.94 -25.69 14.22
C GLU A 397 7.39 -24.46 13.48
N CYS A 398 8.27 -23.67 12.86
CA CYS A 398 7.92 -22.35 12.35
C CYS A 398 8.37 -22.08 10.91
N ALA A 399 7.62 -21.23 10.21
CA ALA A 399 8.01 -20.58 8.98
C ALA A 399 7.91 -19.06 9.19
N TYR A 400 8.88 -18.33 8.66
CA TYR A 400 9.00 -16.91 8.91
C TYR A 400 9.69 -16.21 7.75
N GLY A 401 9.43 -14.91 7.60
CA GLY A 401 10.20 -14.05 6.72
C GLY A 401 11.57 -13.70 7.31
N GLU A 402 12.23 -12.67 6.81
CA GLU A 402 13.49 -12.23 7.41
C GLU A 402 13.17 -11.32 8.61
N LEU A 403 13.08 -11.93 9.79
CA LEU A 403 12.71 -11.24 11.03
C LEU A 403 13.89 -10.43 11.56
N LEU A 404 13.67 -9.12 11.67
CA LEU A 404 14.57 -8.19 12.32
C LEU A 404 13.94 -7.77 13.64
N ASP A 405 14.34 -8.47 14.69
CA ASP A 405 13.88 -8.23 16.06
C ASP A 405 15.00 -7.51 16.85
N SER A 406 15.60 -6.50 16.21
CA SER A 406 16.68 -5.68 16.78
C SER A 406 16.14 -4.31 17.15
N GLU A 407 16.48 -3.88 18.37
CA GLU A 407 16.13 -2.58 18.96
C GLU A 407 16.78 -1.37 18.26
N LEU A 408 17.87 -1.58 17.50
CA LEU A 408 18.87 -0.52 17.29
C LEU A 408 18.97 0.11 15.89
N GLN A 409 18.20 -0.33 14.87
CA GLN A 409 18.38 0.23 13.52
C GLN A 409 17.07 0.44 12.74
N PRO A 410 16.92 1.56 12.01
CA PRO A 410 15.97 1.68 10.92
C PRO A 410 16.17 0.50 9.97
N TYR A 411 15.12 -0.32 9.82
CA TYR A 411 15.18 -1.43 8.88
C TYR A 411 14.70 -0.97 7.52
N HIS A 412 15.42 -1.37 6.47
CA HIS A 412 15.04 -1.13 5.08
C HIS A 412 14.69 -2.45 4.36
N PHE A 413 15.08 -3.59 4.92
CA PHE A 413 14.81 -4.94 4.42
C PHE A 413 14.14 -5.80 5.50
N GLY A 414 13.51 -6.92 5.13
CA GLY A 414 12.92 -7.85 6.10
C GLY A 414 11.57 -7.38 6.70
N CYS A 415 11.28 -7.90 7.90
CA CYS A 415 10.03 -7.76 8.65
C CYS A 415 10.27 -7.50 10.14
N ARG A 416 9.29 -6.88 10.82
CA ARG A 416 9.31 -6.70 12.29
C ARG A 416 8.05 -7.30 12.95
N PRO A 417 8.17 -8.12 14.00
CA PRO A 417 7.02 -8.63 14.71
C PRO A 417 6.48 -7.57 15.70
N LEU A 418 5.60 -6.68 15.22
CA LEU A 418 4.94 -5.69 16.09
C LEU A 418 4.03 -6.38 17.11
N PHE A 419 3.32 -7.42 16.68
CA PHE A 419 2.35 -8.14 17.48
C PHE A 419 2.67 -9.63 17.51
N LYS A 420 2.59 -10.22 18.70
CA LYS A 420 2.68 -11.67 18.89
C LYS A 420 1.34 -12.19 19.39
N ARG A 421 0.86 -13.27 18.78
CA ARG A 421 -0.45 -13.86 19.07
C ARG A 421 -0.38 -15.38 19.20
N LEU A 422 -1.24 -15.91 20.07
CA LEU A 422 -1.42 -17.34 20.29
C LEU A 422 -2.91 -17.68 20.36
N ILE A 423 -3.29 -18.82 19.79
CA ILE A 423 -4.61 -19.43 19.99
C ILE A 423 -4.46 -20.90 20.37
N VAL A 424 -5.47 -21.41 21.08
CA VAL A 424 -5.65 -22.82 21.39
C VAL A 424 -6.94 -23.28 20.74
N LEU A 425 -6.91 -24.41 20.04
CA LEU A 425 -8.03 -24.96 19.30
C LEU A 425 -8.65 -26.09 20.13
N GLY A 426 -9.88 -25.88 20.60
CA GLY A 426 -10.58 -26.83 21.47
C GLY A 426 -10.92 -28.14 20.77
N GLU A 427 -11.25 -28.07 19.48
CA GLU A 427 -11.72 -29.21 18.69
C GLU A 427 -10.90 -29.40 17.39
N ASP A 428 -11.20 -30.47 16.65
CA ASP A 428 -10.59 -30.67 15.33
C ASP A 428 -11.06 -29.60 14.34
N VAL A 429 -10.12 -29.07 13.57
CA VAL A 429 -10.39 -28.05 12.55
C VAL A 429 -10.97 -28.71 11.30
N VAL A 430 -12.18 -28.31 10.91
CA VAL A 430 -12.86 -28.80 9.70
C VAL A 430 -12.56 -27.93 8.47
N ALA A 431 -12.34 -26.64 8.66
CA ALA A 431 -11.96 -25.72 7.61
C ALA A 431 -11.05 -24.59 8.13
N VAL A 432 -10.20 -24.08 7.24
CA VAL A 432 -9.38 -22.88 7.49
C VAL A 432 -9.72 -21.83 6.45
N HIS A 433 -10.14 -20.66 6.91
CA HIS A 433 -10.34 -19.47 6.11
C HIS A 433 -9.07 -18.61 6.22
N VAL A 434 -8.41 -18.39 5.09
CA VAL A 434 -7.13 -17.68 5.02
C VAL A 434 -7.36 -16.28 4.46
N SER A 435 -7.15 -15.24 5.29
CA SER A 435 -7.24 -13.85 4.84
C SER A 435 -6.00 -13.48 4.02
N VAL A 436 -6.23 -13.03 2.78
CA VAL A 436 -5.17 -12.69 1.83
C VAL A 436 -5.33 -11.25 1.35
N LEU A 437 -4.25 -10.47 1.46
CA LEU A 437 -4.16 -9.10 0.97
C LEU A 437 -3.32 -9.06 -0.32
N PRO A 438 -3.92 -8.83 -1.50
CA PRO A 438 -3.18 -8.40 -2.67
C PRO A 438 -2.59 -7.00 -2.45
N PHE A 439 -1.35 -6.81 -2.85
CA PHE A 439 -0.63 -5.56 -2.68
C PHE A 439 0.19 -5.20 -3.94
N HIS A 440 1.15 -4.28 -3.83
CA HIS A 440 1.97 -3.83 -4.96
C HIS A 440 2.69 -4.97 -5.71
N ASN A 441 2.95 -4.74 -7.01
CA ASN A 441 3.65 -5.64 -7.94
C ASN A 441 3.08 -7.07 -8.00
N GLY A 442 1.77 -7.23 -7.79
CA GLY A 442 1.10 -8.53 -7.84
C GLY A 442 1.47 -9.47 -6.70
N VAL A 443 2.12 -8.95 -5.65
CA VAL A 443 2.46 -9.71 -4.44
C VAL A 443 1.23 -9.83 -3.55
N THR A 444 1.07 -10.98 -2.90
CA THR A 444 0.04 -11.20 -1.88
C THR A 444 0.66 -11.40 -0.51
N TYR A 445 -0.04 -11.03 0.55
CA TYR A 445 0.36 -11.32 1.93
C TYR A 445 -0.77 -12.04 2.66
N VAL A 446 -0.43 -13.04 3.46
CA VAL A 446 -1.37 -13.65 4.42
C VAL A 446 -1.45 -12.74 5.63
N THR A 447 -2.65 -12.35 6.04
CA THR A 447 -2.85 -11.37 7.12
C THR A 447 -3.44 -12.00 8.38
N GLY A 448 -4.16 -13.11 8.26
CA GLY A 448 -4.82 -13.79 9.37
C GLY A 448 -5.49 -15.09 8.96
N LEU A 449 -5.87 -15.88 9.96
CA LEU A 449 -6.49 -17.19 9.82
C LEU A 449 -7.74 -17.27 10.70
N ARG A 450 -8.80 -17.86 10.16
CA ARG A 450 -10.01 -18.24 10.88
C ARG A 450 -10.22 -19.74 10.76
N PHE A 451 -10.31 -20.40 11.90
CA PHE A 451 -10.43 -21.84 12.05
C PHE A 451 -11.89 -22.16 12.36
N CYS A 452 -12.53 -22.95 11.52
CA CYS A 452 -13.84 -23.52 11.82
C CYS A 452 -13.62 -24.89 12.47
N LEU A 453 -14.18 -25.07 13.66
CA LEU A 453 -14.01 -26.26 14.48
C LEU A 453 -15.18 -27.24 14.30
N ALA A 454 -14.99 -28.49 14.71
CA ALA A 454 -15.98 -29.55 14.56
C ALA A 454 -17.26 -29.37 15.40
N ASP A 455 -17.21 -28.50 16.42
CA ASP A 455 -18.34 -28.10 17.25
C ASP A 455 -19.05 -26.84 16.73
N ASP A 456 -18.80 -26.46 15.47
CA ASP A 456 -19.30 -25.26 14.80
C ASP A 456 -18.85 -23.93 15.41
N THR A 457 -17.86 -23.95 16.32
CA THR A 457 -17.23 -22.73 16.83
C THR A 457 -16.11 -22.24 15.91
N GLU A 458 -15.74 -20.97 16.05
CA GLU A 458 -14.68 -20.34 15.26
C GLU A 458 -13.60 -19.72 16.15
N GLU A 459 -12.35 -19.98 15.82
CA GLU A 459 -11.19 -19.35 16.44
C GLU A 459 -10.41 -18.53 15.40
N THR A 460 -9.86 -17.38 15.80
CA THR A 460 -9.18 -16.48 14.85
C THR A 460 -7.83 -16.01 15.37
N ILE A 461 -6.87 -15.84 14.45
CA ILE A 461 -5.56 -15.25 14.74
C ILE A 461 -5.13 -14.33 13.59
N GLY A 462 -4.72 -13.10 13.91
CA GLY A 462 -4.28 -12.12 12.90
C GLY A 462 -5.36 -11.15 12.44
N TYR A 463 -5.10 -10.48 11.32
CA TYR A 463 -6.03 -9.54 10.70
C TYR A 463 -6.97 -10.30 9.75
N ILE A 464 -8.22 -10.48 10.18
CA ILE A 464 -9.27 -11.13 9.41
C ILE A 464 -9.91 -10.14 8.42
N LEU A 465 -9.74 -10.40 7.13
CA LEU A 465 -10.25 -9.56 6.04
C LEU A 465 -11.52 -10.19 5.47
N GLN A 466 -12.68 -9.83 6.03
CA GLN A 466 -13.94 -10.45 5.65
C GLN A 466 -14.25 -10.24 4.15
N GLY A 467 -14.61 -11.31 3.44
CA GLY A 467 -14.83 -11.27 1.98
C GLY A 467 -13.55 -11.31 1.14
N LYS A 468 -12.38 -11.42 1.78
CA LYS A 468 -11.06 -11.64 1.15
C LYS A 468 -10.36 -12.89 1.72
N GLU A 469 -11.17 -13.85 2.13
CA GLU A 469 -10.72 -15.15 2.65
C GLU A 469 -10.76 -16.22 1.56
N THR A 470 -9.74 -17.06 1.49
CA THR A 470 -9.77 -18.32 0.73
C THR A 470 -10.10 -19.45 1.69
N VAL A 471 -11.14 -20.23 1.39
CA VAL A 471 -11.58 -21.34 2.24
C VAL A 471 -10.87 -22.63 1.84
N MET A 472 -10.35 -23.36 2.82
CA MET A 472 -9.72 -24.67 2.64
C MET A 472 -10.34 -25.70 3.56
N GLN A 473 -10.90 -26.76 2.96
CA GLN A 473 -11.49 -27.87 3.69
C GLN A 473 -10.40 -28.85 4.13
N THR A 474 -10.32 -29.18 5.42
CA THR A 474 -9.28 -30.07 5.95
C THR A 474 -9.58 -31.55 5.65
N GLY A 475 -10.85 -31.90 5.43
CA GLY A 475 -11.29 -33.30 5.39
C GLY A 475 -11.34 -33.94 6.79
N GLY A 476 -11.50 -33.12 7.84
CA GLY A 476 -11.80 -33.55 9.21
C GLY A 476 -10.66 -33.36 10.21
N VAL A 477 -9.40 -33.23 9.79
CA VAL A 477 -8.26 -32.97 10.71
C VAL A 477 -7.19 -32.13 10.03
N LEU A 478 -6.85 -30.98 10.63
CA LEU A 478 -5.69 -30.19 10.26
C LEU A 478 -4.40 -30.78 10.87
N ARG A 479 -3.41 -31.11 10.05
CA ARG A 479 -2.11 -31.66 10.47
C ARG A 479 -0.97 -30.65 10.43
N GLY A 480 -1.18 -29.53 9.75
CA GLY A 480 -0.15 -28.52 9.57
C GLY A 480 -0.38 -27.65 8.35
N PHE A 481 0.68 -26.97 7.92
CA PHE A 481 0.65 -26.00 6.84
C PHE A 481 1.82 -26.21 5.88
N TYR A 482 1.59 -25.92 4.60
CA TYR A 482 2.66 -25.60 3.66
C TYR A 482 2.65 -24.09 3.47
N VAL A 483 3.72 -23.43 3.92
CA VAL A 483 3.81 -21.97 4.01
C VAL A 483 4.82 -21.46 3.00
N VAL A 484 4.45 -20.44 2.25
CA VAL A 484 5.32 -19.80 1.27
C VAL A 484 5.76 -18.44 1.81
N THR A 485 7.07 -18.23 1.90
CA THR A 485 7.68 -17.09 2.57
C THR A 485 8.66 -16.34 1.65
N SER A 486 8.81 -15.04 1.89
CA SER A 486 9.94 -14.24 1.40
C SER A 486 10.57 -13.48 2.57
N ASN A 487 11.59 -12.65 2.30
CA ASN A 487 12.11 -11.75 3.33
C ASN A 487 11.03 -10.79 3.89
N ARG A 488 9.96 -10.47 3.13
CA ARG A 488 8.84 -9.61 3.53
C ARG A 488 7.67 -10.35 4.19
N GLY A 489 7.83 -11.61 4.59
CA GLY A 489 6.83 -12.34 5.39
C GLY A 489 6.15 -13.47 4.62
N ILE A 490 4.90 -13.77 5.01
CA ILE A 490 4.15 -14.92 4.48
C ILE A 490 3.27 -14.48 3.31
N HIS A 491 3.47 -15.11 2.15
CA HIS A 491 2.80 -14.74 0.89
C HIS A 491 1.67 -15.67 0.50
N GLY A 492 1.76 -16.93 0.91
CA GLY A 492 0.78 -17.93 0.59
C GLY A 492 0.82 -19.08 1.58
N LEU A 493 -0.29 -19.77 1.66
CA LEU A 493 -0.49 -20.84 2.62
C LEU A 493 -1.38 -21.91 2.00
N SER A 494 -1.06 -23.15 2.28
CA SER A 494 -1.89 -24.31 2.02
C SER A 494 -1.94 -25.16 3.27
N ILE A 495 -2.97 -25.98 3.43
CA ILE A 495 -3.13 -26.85 4.59
C ILE A 495 -2.64 -28.26 4.30
N LEU A 496 -2.20 -28.93 5.35
CA LEU A 496 -1.85 -30.35 5.34
C LEU A 496 -2.92 -31.13 6.08
N ASN A 497 -3.38 -32.22 5.47
CA ASN A 497 -4.27 -33.18 6.08
C ASN A 497 -3.62 -34.59 6.11
N LYS A 498 -4.40 -35.63 6.44
CA LYS A 498 -3.90 -37.02 6.45
C LYS A 498 -3.37 -37.48 5.09
N GLY A 499 -3.91 -36.96 3.99
CA GLY A 499 -3.48 -37.26 2.62
C GLY A 499 -2.28 -36.42 2.14
N GLY A 500 -1.73 -35.56 3.00
CA GLY A 500 -0.64 -34.65 2.66
C GLY A 500 -1.14 -33.25 2.34
N ARG A 501 -0.44 -32.55 1.43
CA ARG A 501 -0.78 -31.18 1.05
C ARG A 501 -2.02 -31.15 0.16
N ILE A 502 -2.94 -30.24 0.46
CA ILE A 502 -4.08 -29.96 -0.42
C ILE A 502 -3.62 -29.10 -1.60
N ALA A 503 -4.11 -29.38 -2.81
CA ALA A 503 -3.71 -28.64 -4.01
C ALA A 503 -4.03 -27.14 -3.92
N ALA A 504 -5.13 -26.77 -3.27
CA ALA A 504 -5.51 -25.39 -3.04
C ALA A 504 -4.45 -24.64 -2.22
N THR A 505 -4.07 -23.46 -2.68
CA THR A 505 -3.16 -22.55 -1.99
C THR A 505 -3.82 -21.17 -1.96
N ALA A 506 -3.93 -20.59 -0.77
CA ALA A 506 -4.41 -19.24 -0.55
C ALA A 506 -3.25 -18.29 -0.77
N GLY A 507 -3.47 -17.28 -1.60
CA GLY A 507 -2.41 -16.39 -2.06
C GLY A 507 -1.48 -17.01 -3.10
N LEU A 508 -0.45 -16.23 -3.40
CA LEU A 508 0.62 -16.35 -4.39
C LEU A 508 0.33 -15.90 -5.83
N LYS A 509 1.30 -15.17 -6.41
CA LYS A 509 1.51 -14.98 -7.86
C LYS A 509 3.00 -14.94 -8.29
N LYS A 510 3.95 -15.34 -7.42
CA LYS A 510 5.41 -15.44 -7.70
C LYS A 510 5.98 -16.75 -7.15
N GLU A 511 7.05 -17.28 -7.78
CA GLU A 511 7.70 -18.53 -7.38
C GLU A 511 8.62 -18.32 -6.16
N PHE A 512 8.04 -18.30 -4.96
CA PHE A 512 8.78 -18.30 -3.70
C PHE A 512 8.92 -19.71 -3.14
N GLY A 513 10.01 -19.96 -2.41
CA GLY A 513 10.25 -21.22 -1.70
C GLY A 513 9.19 -21.46 -0.62
N GLY A 514 8.76 -22.72 -0.47
CA GLY A 514 7.81 -23.11 0.56
C GLY A 514 8.40 -24.06 1.59
N ARG A 515 7.88 -23.98 2.81
CA ARG A 515 8.27 -24.82 3.95
C ARG A 515 7.04 -25.52 4.52
N ARG A 516 7.21 -26.78 4.88
CA ARG A 516 6.21 -27.55 5.61
C ARG A 516 6.33 -27.27 7.12
N LEU A 517 5.19 -27.08 7.78
CA LEU A 517 5.05 -26.92 9.23
C LEU A 517 4.05 -27.93 9.76
N GLY A 518 4.43 -28.70 10.77
CA GLY A 518 3.59 -29.74 11.33
C GLY A 518 3.59 -30.99 10.44
N TRP A 519 3.74 -32.14 11.09
CA TRP A 519 3.52 -33.45 10.49
C TRP A 519 3.34 -34.46 11.61
N GLY A 520 2.12 -34.98 11.79
CA GLY A 520 1.82 -35.93 12.86
C GLY A 520 0.43 -35.74 13.45
N GLU A 521 0.38 -35.17 14.66
CA GLU A 521 -0.86 -34.97 15.42
C GLU A 521 -1.75 -33.85 14.87
N SER A 522 -2.97 -33.74 15.41
CA SER A 522 -3.91 -32.67 15.05
C SER A 522 -3.36 -31.35 15.58
N VAL A 523 -3.40 -30.29 14.78
CA VAL A 523 -2.95 -28.96 15.22
C VAL A 523 -3.92 -28.44 16.27
N ARG A 524 -3.44 -28.30 17.51
CA ARG A 524 -4.23 -27.80 18.65
C ARG A 524 -3.81 -26.43 19.19
N LYS A 525 -2.68 -25.90 18.71
CA LYS A 525 -2.23 -24.55 19.04
C LYS A 525 -1.60 -23.91 17.82
N VAL A 526 -1.76 -22.61 17.68
CA VAL A 526 -1.15 -21.83 16.60
C VAL A 526 -0.56 -20.57 17.20
N LYS A 527 0.72 -20.34 16.93
CA LYS A 527 1.42 -19.10 17.28
C LYS A 527 1.76 -18.35 16.00
N ALA A 528 1.48 -17.07 15.96
CA ALA A 528 1.79 -16.25 14.80
C ALA A 528 2.23 -14.85 15.23
N TYR A 529 3.16 -14.28 14.46
CA TYR A 529 3.58 -12.89 14.63
C TYR A 529 3.18 -12.07 13.41
N PHE A 530 2.83 -10.83 13.68
CA PHE A 530 2.33 -9.89 12.69
C PHE A 530 3.11 -8.60 12.79
N ASP A 531 3.38 -7.99 11.65
CA ASP A 531 3.63 -6.56 11.65
C ASP A 531 2.29 -5.81 11.67
N GLY A 532 2.25 -4.56 11.20
CA GLY A 532 1.04 -3.77 11.17
C GLY A 532 0.06 -4.12 10.04
N MET A 533 0.39 -5.05 9.15
CA MET A 533 -0.40 -5.35 7.95
C MET A 533 -0.44 -6.85 7.60
N LYS A 534 0.59 -7.63 7.94
CA LYS A 534 0.81 -8.98 7.41
C LYS A 534 1.40 -9.91 8.45
N MET A 535 1.16 -11.20 8.24
CA MET A 535 1.78 -12.28 9.01
C MET A 535 3.23 -12.45 8.57
N VAL A 536 4.15 -12.42 9.53
CA VAL A 536 5.60 -12.51 9.31
C VAL A 536 6.21 -13.77 9.90
N TYR A 537 5.46 -14.46 10.77
CA TYR A 537 5.83 -15.71 11.41
C TYR A 537 4.57 -16.55 11.65
N LEU A 538 4.66 -17.85 11.38
CA LEU A 538 3.63 -18.83 11.71
C LEU A 538 4.29 -20.07 12.29
N ALA A 539 3.70 -20.61 13.36
CA ALA A 539 4.17 -21.82 13.98
C ALA A 539 3.06 -22.69 14.56
N VAL A 540 3.35 -23.99 14.57
CA VAL A 540 2.56 -25.03 15.25
C VAL A 540 3.47 -25.82 16.20
N PRO A 541 2.95 -26.49 17.24
CA PRO A 541 3.76 -27.27 18.15
C PRO A 541 4.58 -28.34 17.42
N SER A 542 5.85 -28.47 17.78
CA SER A 542 6.71 -29.52 17.26
C SER A 542 6.45 -30.82 18.03
N TYR A 543 5.85 -31.80 17.35
CA TYR A 543 5.65 -33.15 17.90
C TYR A 543 6.92 -33.96 17.68
N ILE A 544 7.90 -33.82 18.58
CA ILE A 544 9.05 -34.73 18.61
C ILE A 544 8.82 -35.74 19.72
N HIS A 545 8.72 -37.01 19.33
CA HIS A 545 9.03 -38.11 20.22
C HIS A 545 10.51 -37.95 20.63
N ASN A 546 10.75 -37.45 21.86
CA ASN A 546 12.00 -37.38 22.63
C ASN A 546 12.41 -35.95 23.04
N GLY A 547 12.24 -35.69 24.34
CA GLY A 547 12.44 -34.40 25.00
C GLY A 547 13.89 -34.08 25.38
N THR A 548 14.81 -34.04 24.43
CA THR A 548 16.15 -33.45 24.65
C THR A 548 16.61 -32.69 23.41
N GLY A 549 16.56 -31.36 23.44
CA GLY A 549 17.05 -30.51 22.36
C GLY A 549 16.96 -29.02 22.73
N PRO A 550 18.05 -28.23 22.61
CA PRO A 550 18.17 -26.96 23.34
C PRO A 550 17.83 -25.71 22.50
N TYR A 551 17.52 -24.64 23.25
CA TYR A 551 17.46 -23.21 22.93
C TYR A 551 16.18 -22.59 22.37
N SER A 552 15.51 -21.85 23.26
CA SER A 552 14.83 -20.59 22.97
C SER A 552 15.88 -19.50 22.75
N LEU A 553 15.89 -18.90 21.56
CA LEU A 553 16.87 -17.89 21.14
C LEU A 553 16.73 -16.51 21.84
N TRP A 554 15.83 -16.36 22.81
CA TRP A 554 15.43 -15.04 23.30
C TRP A 554 15.88 -14.67 24.72
N LYS A 555 16.37 -15.62 25.53
CA LYS A 555 16.92 -15.29 26.86
C LYS A 555 18.41 -14.90 26.84
N GLN A 556 19.17 -15.27 25.80
CA GLN A 556 20.60 -14.92 25.74
C GLN A 556 20.88 -13.50 25.25
N ALA A 557 19.96 -12.84 24.52
CA ALA A 557 20.16 -11.46 24.08
C ALA A 557 20.19 -10.46 25.27
N ARG A 558 19.38 -10.66 26.31
CA ARG A 558 19.47 -9.87 27.56
C ARG A 558 20.77 -10.11 28.32
N GLN A 559 21.30 -11.33 28.30
CA GLN A 559 22.57 -11.64 28.96
C GLN A 559 23.79 -11.06 28.24
N TYR A 560 23.71 -10.83 26.92
CA TYR A 560 24.80 -10.15 26.19
C TYR A 560 24.90 -8.65 26.49
N LEU A 561 23.80 -7.98 26.88
CA LEU A 561 23.83 -6.59 27.35
C LEU A 561 24.47 -6.47 28.76
N GLU A 562 24.33 -7.49 29.62
CA GLU A 562 25.00 -7.53 30.92
C GLU A 562 26.51 -7.83 30.79
N ILE A 563 26.95 -8.55 29.75
CA ILE A 563 28.38 -8.79 29.50
C ILE A 563 29.05 -7.57 28.87
N ALA A 564 28.33 -6.80 28.04
CA ALA A 564 28.83 -5.58 27.41
C ALA A 564 28.93 -4.38 28.37
N SER A 565 28.30 -4.44 29.55
CA SER A 565 28.34 -3.40 30.58
C SER A 565 29.38 -3.63 31.69
N LEU A 566 30.17 -4.71 31.61
CA LEU A 566 31.30 -4.91 32.52
C LEU A 566 32.45 -3.92 32.20
N PRO A 567 32.98 -3.18 33.20
CA PRO A 567 34.10 -2.28 32.98
C PRO A 567 35.34 -3.03 32.49
N LYS A 568 36.02 -2.48 31.48
CA LYS A 568 37.24 -3.00 30.82
C LYS A 568 38.50 -3.08 31.71
N SER A 569 38.37 -3.18 33.01
CA SER A 569 39.49 -3.42 33.92
C SER A 569 39.33 -4.81 34.52
N LEU A 570 39.90 -5.81 33.84
CA LEU A 570 40.44 -7.07 34.38
C LEU A 570 40.89 -7.93 33.19
N SER A 571 42.07 -7.57 32.67
CA SER A 571 42.99 -8.48 31.96
C SER A 571 43.90 -9.15 32.98
#